data_AF-A0A9Q9YFC6-F1
#
_entry.id   AF-A0A9Q9YFC6-F1
#
_cell.length_a   1.000
_cell.length_b   1.000
_cell.length_c   1.000
_cell.angle_alpha   90.00
_cell.angle_beta   90.00
_cell.angle_gamma   90.00
#
_symmetry.space_group_name_H-M   'P 1'
#
loop_
_entity.id
_entity.type
_entity.pdbx_description
1 polymer ?
#
loop_
_entity_poly.entity_id
_entity_poly.type
_entity_poly.pdbx_seq_one_letter_code
_entity_poly.pdbx_strand_id
1 'polypeptide(L)'
;MYAKQYGVKGECACRLIMLFALKNGMFWNDTRAEFQKAAEEVKQLKTKPTDAEVLDIYGLYKQATLGDVNTARPGMFDFTGKTKWDAWDAKKGMSKDDAVKAYIAKVEELKGKYGI
;
A
#
# COMPACT_ATOMS: atom_id res chain seq x y z
N MET A 1 13.17 -13.66 -29.53
CA MET A 1 12.98 -14.29 -28.21
C MET A 1 12.66 -13.16 -27.22
N TYR A 2 11.46 -12.88 -26.72
CA TYR A 2 10.08 -13.38 -26.86
C TYR A 2 9.18 -12.14 -27.14
N ALA A 3 8.73 -11.91 -28.39
CA ALA A 3 7.34 -12.04 -28.90
C ALA A 3 6.37 -10.92 -28.41
N LYS A 4 6.15 -9.80 -29.12
CA LYS A 4 5.27 -9.48 -30.30
C LYS A 4 3.76 -9.30 -30.01
N GLN A 5 3.15 -8.38 -30.79
CA GLN A 5 1.74 -7.94 -30.87
C GLN A 5 1.31 -7.10 -29.64
N TYR A 6 0.74 -5.89 -29.75
CA TYR A 6 -0.52 -5.58 -30.44
C TYR A 6 -0.51 -4.17 -31.05
N GLY A 7 -0.68 -4.11 -32.38
CA GLY A 7 -1.23 -2.94 -33.05
C GLY A 7 -2.74 -3.11 -33.17
N VAL A 8 -3.51 -2.11 -32.77
CA VAL A 8 -4.95 -2.07 -33.04
C VAL A 8 -5.30 -0.68 -33.59
N LYS A 9 -5.52 -0.65 -34.90
CA LYS A 9 -6.10 0.45 -35.68
C LYS A 9 -7.60 0.57 -35.35
N GLY A 10 -8.14 1.79 -35.41
CA GLY A 10 -9.56 2.04 -35.65
C GLY A 10 -10.39 2.43 -34.42
N GLU A 11 -10.28 3.71 -34.05
CA GLU A 11 -11.36 4.62 -33.67
C GLU A 11 -12.73 3.97 -33.31
N CYS A 12 -12.88 3.42 -32.10
CA CYS A 12 -14.15 3.28 -31.33
C CYS A 12 -13.90 2.66 -29.93
N ALA A 13 -12.89 1.81 -29.79
CA ALA A 13 -12.59 1.09 -28.54
C ALA A 13 -12.07 2.00 -27.41
N CYS A 14 -11.48 3.15 -27.72
CA CYS A 14 -11.02 4.11 -26.71
C CYS A 14 -12.16 4.67 -25.85
N ARG A 15 -13.37 4.82 -26.39
CA ARG A 15 -14.48 5.42 -25.63
C ARG A 15 -15.06 4.46 -24.58
N LEU A 16 -15.07 3.16 -24.88
CA LEU A 16 -15.57 2.13 -23.96
C LEU A 16 -14.54 1.74 -22.89
N ILE A 17 -13.25 1.72 -23.27
CA ILE A 17 -12.16 1.55 -22.28
C ILE A 17 -12.07 2.77 -21.36
N MET A 18 -12.27 4.00 -21.87
CA MET A 18 -12.34 5.19 -21.01
C MET A 18 -13.55 5.19 -20.08
N LEU A 19 -14.73 4.71 -20.53
CA LEU A 19 -15.92 4.63 -19.67
C LEU A 19 -15.82 3.55 -18.58
N PHE A 20 -15.14 2.44 -18.85
CA PHE A 20 -14.85 1.44 -17.82
C PHE A 20 -13.74 1.91 -16.85
N ALA A 21 -12.76 2.67 -17.36
CA ALA A 21 -11.71 3.31 -16.57
C ALA A 21 -12.24 4.45 -15.68
N LEU A 22 -13.28 5.18 -16.10
CA LEU A 22 -13.95 6.21 -15.31
C LEU A 22 -14.79 5.63 -14.16
N LYS A 23 -15.26 4.38 -14.29
CA LYS A 23 -16.02 3.70 -13.23
C LYS A 23 -15.14 2.97 -12.21
N ASN A 24 -13.86 2.74 -12.51
CA ASN A 24 -12.88 2.06 -11.65
C ASN A 24 -11.60 2.88 -11.40
N GLY A 25 -11.70 4.22 -11.46
CA GLY A 25 -10.72 5.21 -11.00
C GLY A 25 -9.29 4.69 -10.79
N MET A 26 -8.55 4.46 -11.88
CA MET A 26 -7.16 4.03 -11.78
C MET A 26 -6.32 4.79 -12.80
N PHE A 27 -6.00 6.03 -12.43
CA PHE A 27 -5.05 6.89 -13.15
C PHE A 27 -3.90 7.18 -12.19
N TRP A 28 -2.80 6.46 -12.38
CA TRP A 28 -1.57 6.55 -11.59
C TRP A 28 -0.89 7.91 -11.80
N ASN A 29 -0.84 8.76 -10.77
CA ASN A 29 0.31 9.66 -10.59
C ASN A 29 0.34 10.25 -9.16
N ASP A 30 1.54 10.20 -8.54
CA ASP A 30 1.93 10.62 -7.18
C ASP A 30 1.73 9.62 -6.01
N THR A 31 2.32 8.42 -6.13
CA THR A 31 2.43 7.43 -5.02
C THR A 31 2.95 8.02 -3.72
N ARG A 32 3.90 8.95 -3.77
CA ARG A 32 4.49 9.56 -2.57
C ARG A 32 3.55 10.58 -1.91
N ALA A 33 2.83 11.39 -2.69
CA ALA A 33 1.89 12.36 -2.14
C ALA A 33 0.65 11.65 -1.58
N GLU A 34 0.14 10.64 -2.27
CA GLU A 34 -0.96 9.81 -1.77
C GLU A 34 -0.58 9.05 -0.50
N PHE A 35 0.66 8.53 -0.43
CA PHE A 35 1.17 7.90 0.78
C PHE A 35 1.27 8.86 1.96
N GLN A 36 1.73 10.09 1.74
CA GLN A 36 1.77 11.12 2.78
C GLN A 36 0.38 11.49 3.25
N LYS A 37 -0.55 11.72 2.31
CA LYS A 37 -1.95 12.01 2.62
C LYS A 37 -2.61 10.88 3.41
N ALA A 38 -2.43 9.64 2.96
CA ALA A 38 -2.93 8.46 3.67
C ALA A 38 -2.33 8.34 5.08
N ALA A 39 -1.05 8.67 5.26
CA ALA A 39 -0.40 8.69 6.58
C ALA A 39 -0.94 9.80 7.50
N GLU A 40 -1.35 10.94 6.96
CA GLU A 40 -2.04 11.99 7.71
C GLU A 40 -3.47 11.57 8.09
N GLU A 41 -4.20 10.96 7.16
CA GLU A 41 -5.57 10.51 7.37
C GLU A 41 -5.64 9.40 8.44
N VAL A 42 -4.68 8.45 8.46
CA VAL A 42 -4.56 7.46 9.55
C VAL A 42 -4.38 8.12 10.91
N LYS A 43 -3.69 9.27 10.99
CA LYS A 43 -3.53 10.02 12.25
C LYS A 43 -4.80 10.77 12.64
N GLN A 44 -5.67 11.09 11.69
CA GLN A 44 -6.92 11.79 11.92
C GLN A 44 -8.09 10.86 12.27
N LEU A 45 -7.89 9.54 12.30
CA LEU A 45 -8.89 8.58 12.74
C LEU A 45 -9.28 8.86 14.21
N LYS A 46 -10.58 9.07 14.44
CA LYS A 46 -11.14 9.32 15.80
C LYS A 46 -11.05 8.09 16.70
N THR A 47 -11.05 6.91 16.09
CA THR A 47 -10.95 5.63 16.79
C THR A 47 -9.57 5.03 16.51
N LYS A 48 -8.91 4.61 17.58
CA LYS A 48 -7.61 3.95 17.48
C LYS A 48 -7.82 2.59 16.78
N PRO A 49 -7.14 2.33 15.65
CA PRO A 49 -7.23 1.03 14.99
C PRO A 49 -6.74 -0.08 15.92
N THR A 50 -7.09 -1.32 15.59
CA THR A 50 -6.64 -2.49 16.36
C THR A 50 -5.11 -2.61 16.26
N ASP A 51 -4.44 -3.08 17.31
CA ASP A 51 -2.97 -3.24 17.32
C ASP A 51 -2.45 -4.03 16.10
N ALA A 52 -3.19 -5.04 15.64
CA ALA A 52 -2.87 -5.81 14.44
C ALA A 52 -2.87 -4.95 13.16
N GLU A 53 -3.86 -4.06 12.99
CA GLU A 53 -3.95 -3.16 11.83
C GLU A 53 -2.84 -2.12 11.85
N VAL A 54 -2.51 -1.59 13.04
CA VAL A 54 -1.38 -0.67 13.22
C VAL A 54 -0.05 -1.36 12.86
N LEU A 55 0.13 -2.63 13.21
CA LEU A 55 1.31 -3.41 12.86
C LEU A 55 1.41 -3.67 11.35
N ASP A 56 0.31 -3.98 10.67
CA ASP A 56 0.27 -4.16 9.22
C ASP A 56 0.64 -2.87 8.47
N ILE A 57 0.03 -1.74 8.86
CA ILE A 57 0.35 -0.40 8.32
C ILE A 57 1.83 -0.08 8.55
N TYR A 58 2.35 -0.38 9.74
CA TYR A 58 3.75 -0.15 10.09
C TYR A 58 4.69 -0.96 9.19
N GLY A 59 4.43 -2.25 8.99
CA GLY A 59 5.24 -3.11 8.11
C GLY A 59 5.27 -2.60 6.67
N LEU A 60 4.10 -2.23 6.13
CA LEU A 60 3.98 -1.66 4.78
C LEU A 60 4.69 -0.30 4.66
N TYR A 61 4.55 0.57 5.66
CA TYR A 61 5.24 1.86 5.71
C TYR A 61 6.77 1.69 5.71
N LYS A 62 7.28 0.74 6.50
CA LYS A 62 8.71 0.45 6.59
C LYS A 62 9.24 -0.14 5.27
N GLN A 63 8.49 -1.03 4.64
CA GLN A 63 8.85 -1.59 3.34
C GLN A 63 8.82 -0.53 2.23
N ALA A 64 7.82 0.36 2.22
CA ALA A 64 7.73 1.45 1.24
C ALA A 64 8.89 2.46 1.36
N THR A 65 9.32 2.77 2.60
CA THR A 65 10.35 3.78 2.85
C THR A 65 11.77 3.22 2.78
N LEU A 66 12.04 2.17 3.56
CA LEU A 66 13.38 1.58 3.70
C LEU A 66 13.60 0.41 2.76
N GLY A 67 12.55 -0.29 2.33
CA GLY A 67 12.65 -1.56 1.63
C GLY A 67 12.81 -2.72 2.62
N ASP A 68 13.51 -3.77 2.18
CA ASP A 68 13.66 -5.01 2.93
C ASP A 68 14.29 -4.81 4.31
N VAL A 69 13.83 -5.62 5.27
CA VAL A 69 14.36 -5.62 6.62
C VAL A 69 15.84 -5.99 6.61
N ASN A 70 16.67 -5.08 7.12
CA ASN A 70 18.12 -5.24 7.21
C ASN A 70 18.62 -5.22 8.66
N THR A 71 17.70 -5.25 9.63
CA THR A 71 18.02 -5.21 11.06
C THR A 71 17.85 -6.59 11.69
N ALA A 72 18.69 -6.89 12.67
CA ALA A 72 18.54 -8.10 13.47
C ALA A 72 17.26 -8.05 14.32
N ARG A 73 16.65 -9.22 14.53
CA ARG A 73 15.44 -9.34 15.33
C ARG A 73 15.69 -8.89 16.77
N PRO A 74 14.82 -8.03 17.35
CA PRO A 74 14.93 -7.60 18.74
C PRO A 74 14.96 -8.78 19.72
N GLY A 75 15.68 -8.60 20.83
CA GLY A 75 15.82 -9.61 21.87
C GLY A 75 14.47 -10.06 22.44
N MET A 76 14.41 -11.30 22.96
CA MET A 76 13.17 -11.97 23.36
C MET A 76 12.32 -11.21 24.40
N PHE A 77 12.92 -10.28 25.14
CA PHE A 77 12.28 -9.47 26.17
C PHE A 77 11.55 -8.22 25.64
N ASP A 78 11.77 -7.82 24.38
CA ASP A 78 11.03 -6.72 23.75
C ASP A 78 9.93 -7.27 22.84
N PHE A 79 8.80 -7.61 23.44
CA PHE A 79 7.65 -8.17 22.72
C PHE A 79 7.08 -7.22 21.67
N THR A 80 7.04 -5.91 21.98
CA THR A 80 6.50 -4.87 21.08
C THR A 80 7.43 -4.60 19.90
N GLY A 81 8.73 -4.53 20.15
CA GLY A 81 9.74 -4.42 19.09
C GLY A 81 9.73 -5.66 18.21
N LYS A 82 9.61 -6.84 18.80
CA LYS A 82 9.53 -8.11 18.09
C LYS A 82 8.31 -8.19 17.16
N THR A 83 7.11 -7.82 17.60
CA THR A 83 5.92 -7.83 16.71
C THR A 83 6.04 -6.84 15.56
N LYS A 84 6.57 -5.63 15.81
CA LYS A 84 6.83 -4.64 14.76
C LYS A 84 7.84 -5.15 13.73
N TRP A 85 8.89 -5.82 14.20
CA TRP A 85 9.90 -6.41 13.34
C TRP A 85 9.34 -7.57 12.53
N ASP A 86 8.53 -8.44 13.16
CA ASP A 86 7.87 -9.58 12.52
C ASP A 86 6.93 -9.13 11.38
N ALA A 87 6.15 -8.08 11.61
CA ALA A 87 5.29 -7.47 10.60
C ALA A 87 6.07 -6.87 9.42
N TRP A 88 7.29 -6.36 9.65
CA TRP A 88 8.16 -5.86 8.59
C TRP A 88 8.87 -7.00 7.83
N ASP A 89 9.39 -8.01 8.52
CA ASP A 89 9.99 -9.20 7.89
C ASP A 89 8.97 -9.93 6.99
N ALA A 90 7.71 -10.03 7.44
CA ALA A 90 6.63 -10.63 6.67
C ALA A 90 6.37 -9.95 5.31
N LYS A 91 6.83 -8.71 5.11
CA LYS A 91 6.69 -7.95 3.85
C LYS A 91 7.97 -7.92 3.02
N LYS A 92 9.04 -8.63 3.42
CA LYS A 92 10.29 -8.67 2.65
C LYS A 92 10.07 -9.23 1.24
N GLY A 93 10.82 -8.71 0.28
CA GLY A 93 10.69 -9.07 -1.14
C GLY A 93 9.56 -8.34 -1.87
N MET A 94 8.78 -7.49 -1.18
CA MET A 94 7.80 -6.61 -1.82
C MET A 94 8.48 -5.34 -2.33
N SER A 95 8.23 -4.96 -3.58
CA SER A 95 8.73 -3.71 -4.16
C SER A 95 8.17 -2.50 -3.40
N LYS A 96 8.93 -1.40 -3.38
CA LYS A 96 8.50 -0.15 -2.72
C LYS A 96 7.17 0.36 -3.29
N ASP A 97 7.01 0.30 -4.61
CA ASP A 97 5.76 0.67 -5.27
C ASP A 97 4.60 -0.18 -4.76
N ASP A 98 4.70 -1.51 -4.80
CA ASP A 98 3.63 -2.41 -4.34
C ASP A 98 3.29 -2.22 -2.85
N ALA A 99 4.30 -1.95 -2.02
CA ALA A 99 4.09 -1.63 -0.60
C ALA A 99 3.28 -0.34 -0.41
N VAL A 100 3.52 0.70 -1.23
CA VAL A 100 2.71 1.93 -1.21
C VAL A 100 1.27 1.66 -1.64
N LYS A 101 1.06 0.84 -2.68
CA LYS A 101 -0.31 0.48 -3.14
C LYS A 101 -1.07 -0.26 -2.04
N ALA A 102 -0.42 -1.25 -1.43
CA ALA A 102 -0.99 -2.02 -0.34
C ALA A 102 -1.28 -1.15 0.88
N TYR A 103 -0.42 -0.17 1.17
CA TYR A 103 -0.63 0.81 2.23
C TYR A 103 -1.89 1.63 1.98
N ILE A 104 -2.02 2.24 0.80
CA ILE A 104 -3.19 3.06 0.44
C ILE A 104 -4.47 2.22 0.52
N ALA A 105 -4.47 1.01 -0.04
CA ALA A 105 -5.61 0.11 0.02
C ALA A 105 -6.01 -0.23 1.47
N LYS A 106 -5.03 -0.44 2.37
CA LYS A 106 -5.32 -0.66 3.79
C LYS A 106 -5.85 0.57 4.51
N VAL A 107 -5.34 1.76 4.19
CA VAL A 107 -5.86 3.00 4.77
C VAL A 107 -7.31 3.23 4.35
N GLU A 108 -7.66 3.00 3.08
CA GLU A 108 -9.04 3.09 2.61
C GLU A 108 -9.98 2.10 3.32
N GLU A 109 -9.53 0.86 3.55
CA GLU A 109 -10.28 -0.12 4.35
C GLU A 109 -10.54 0.38 5.78
N LEU A 110 -9.52 0.96 6.41
CA LEU A 110 -9.62 1.50 7.77
C LEU A 110 -10.51 2.72 7.86
N LYS A 111 -10.49 3.59 6.84
CA LYS A 111 -11.45 4.70 6.73
C LYS A 111 -12.87 4.19 6.65
N GLY A 112 -13.12 3.17 5.84
CA GLY A 112 -14.44 2.54 5.73
C GLY A 112 -14.90 1.90 7.03
N LYS A 113 -13.97 1.31 7.79
CA LYS A 113 -14.26 0.60 9.04
C LYS A 113 -14.48 1.52 10.24
N TYR A 114 -13.65 2.57 10.39
CA TYR A 114 -13.66 3.43 11.58
C TYR A 114 -14.35 4.78 11.33
N GLY A 115 -14.54 5.19 10.07
CA GLY A 115 -15.07 6.50 9.71
C GLY A 115 -14.11 7.64 10.05
N ILE A 116 -14.04 8.64 9.17
CA ILE A 116 -13.37 9.94 9.43
C ILE A 116 -14.45 10.95 9.86
#